data_AF-A0AAV5EBN9-F1
#
_entry.id   AF-A0AAV5EBN9-F1
#
_cell.length_a   1.000
_cell.length_b   1.000
_cell.length_c   1.000
_cell.angle_alpha   90.00
_cell.angle_beta   90.00
_cell.angle_gamma   90.00
#
_symmetry.space_group_name_H-M   'P 1'
#
loop_
_entity.id
_entity.type
_entity.pdbx_description
1 polymer ?
#
loop_
_entity_poly.entity_id
_entity_poly.type
_entity_poly.pdbx_seq_one_letter_code
_entity_poly.pdbx_strand_id
1 'polypeptide(L)'
;MRYEEVEFFVLYGESEAQLAVADAPPFRQPRRNETRLDVRAVARAAPVTERAARELEHDQAAGEVAVDVRVRARVWFRVGGVRSRRYSLQAFCSPVVVGLTPASAREFREVPCDVAIS
;
A
#
# COMPACT_ATOMS: atom_id res chain seq x y z
N MET A 1 -10.20 -1.15 -17.56
CA MET A 1 -9.97 0.02 -16.69
C MET A 1 -8.55 0.49 -16.93
N ARG A 2 -8.31 1.80 -17.03
CA ARG A 2 -6.95 2.36 -17.09
C ARG A 2 -6.63 2.93 -15.72
N TYR A 3 -5.46 2.60 -15.21
CA TYR A 3 -4.88 3.15 -13.99
C TYR A 3 -3.76 4.13 -14.39
N GLU A 4 -3.76 5.29 -13.75
CA GLU A 4 -2.83 6.40 -13.86
C GLU A 4 -2.45 6.82 -12.42
N GLU A 5 -1.22 7.31 -12.21
CA GLU A 5 -0.78 7.82 -10.90
C GLU A 5 -1.05 6.84 -9.76
N VAL A 6 -0.47 5.63 -9.85
CA VAL A 6 -0.67 4.57 -8.85
C VAL A 6 0.43 4.67 -7.79
N GLU A 7 0.05 5.15 -6.61
CA GLU A 7 0.95 5.44 -5.49
C GLU A 7 0.64 4.51 -4.31
N PHE A 8 1.68 4.04 -3.64
CA PHE A 8 1.63 3.18 -2.46
C PHE A 8 2.32 3.89 -1.31
N PHE A 9 1.64 3.97 -0.17
CA PHE A 9 2.14 4.56 1.06
C PHE A 9 2.17 3.49 2.14
N VAL A 10 3.28 3.39 2.85
CA VAL A 10 3.42 2.55 4.04
C VAL A 10 3.46 3.46 5.25
N LEU A 11 2.50 3.32 6.15
CA LEU A 11 2.27 4.17 7.30
C LEU A 11 2.44 3.35 8.58
N TYR A 12 2.81 4.01 9.69
CA TYR A 12 3.03 3.35 10.96
C TYR A 12 2.44 4.11 12.15
N GLY A 13 1.83 3.35 13.06
CA GLY A 13 1.34 3.81 14.34
C GLY A 13 0.16 4.79 14.25
N GLU A 14 -0.30 5.26 15.41
CA GLU A 14 -1.47 6.16 15.52
C GLU A 14 -1.28 7.50 14.80
N SER A 15 -0.03 7.93 14.62
CA SER A 15 0.31 9.18 13.93
C SER A 15 0.39 9.05 12.40
N GLU A 16 0.09 7.87 11.84
CA GLU A 16 0.23 7.56 10.41
C GLU A 16 1.60 7.97 9.85
N ALA A 17 2.67 7.69 10.59
CA ALA A 17 4.02 8.10 10.20
C ALA A 17 4.42 7.41 8.89
N GLN A 18 4.70 8.20 7.85
CA GLN A 18 4.98 7.67 6.52
C GLN A 18 6.39 7.07 6.46
N LEU A 19 6.47 5.74 6.48
CA LEU A 19 7.73 5.00 6.43
C LEU A 19 8.28 4.89 5.01
N ALA A 20 7.41 4.68 4.01
CA ALA A 20 7.83 4.49 2.63
C ALA A 20 6.77 4.96 1.62
N VAL A 21 7.24 5.33 0.44
CA VAL A 21 6.42 5.62 -0.74
C VAL A 21 6.99 4.85 -1.93
N ALA A 22 6.11 4.32 -2.77
CA ALA A 22 6.48 3.73 -4.05
C ALA A 22 5.38 3.96 -5.08
N ASP A 23 5.77 3.94 -6.36
CA ASP A 23 4.86 4.14 -7.47
C ASP A 23 4.89 2.93 -8.40
N ALA A 24 3.74 2.64 -9.02
CA ALA A 24 3.66 1.69 -10.12
C ALA A 24 3.42 2.43 -11.45
N PRO A 25 4.01 1.94 -12.55
CA PRO A 25 3.77 2.53 -13.87
C PRO A 25 2.28 2.42 -14.24
N PRO A 26 1.73 3.39 -14.99
CA PRO A 26 0.35 3.32 -15.44
C PRO A 26 0.08 2.05 -16.25
N PHE A 27 -0.93 1.25 -15.87
CA PHE A 27 -1.32 0.04 -16.59
C PHE A 27 -2.79 0.04 -17.04
N ARG A 28 -3.14 -0.90 -17.92
CA ARG A 28 -4.53 -1.16 -18.33
C ARG A 28 -4.93 -2.53 -17.83
N GLN A 29 -5.93 -2.59 -16.96
CA GLN A 29 -6.55 -3.83 -16.52
C GLN A 29 -7.69 -4.20 -17.49
N PRO A 30 -7.63 -5.35 -18.17
CA PRO A 30 -8.74 -5.88 -18.97
C PRO A 30 -9.97 -6.14 -18.11
N ARG A 31 -11.14 -6.29 -18.76
CA ARG A 31 -12.38 -6.60 -18.02
C ARG A 31 -12.27 -7.99 -17.40
N ARG A 32 -12.73 -8.13 -16.16
CA ARG A 32 -12.75 -9.40 -15.41
C ARG A 32 -11.37 -10.09 -15.34
N ASN A 33 -10.31 -9.31 -15.44
CA ASN A 33 -8.96 -9.79 -15.27
C ASN A 33 -8.35 -9.12 -14.04
N GLU A 34 -7.40 -9.81 -13.43
CA GLU A 34 -6.61 -9.31 -12.31
C GLU A 34 -5.24 -8.86 -12.82
N THR A 35 -4.63 -7.90 -12.15
CA THR A 35 -3.29 -7.43 -12.47
C THR A 35 -2.50 -7.39 -11.17
N ARG A 36 -1.52 -8.29 -11.05
CA ARG A 36 -0.58 -8.29 -9.94
C ARG A 36 0.46 -7.20 -10.18
N LEU A 37 0.70 -6.39 -9.15
CA LEU A 37 1.72 -5.36 -9.14
C LEU A 37 2.79 -5.76 -8.12
N ASP A 38 4.00 -6.03 -8.59
CA ASP A 38 5.13 -6.28 -7.70
C ASP A 38 5.80 -4.94 -7.39
N VAL A 39 5.52 -4.41 -6.19
CA VAL A 39 5.97 -3.09 -5.75
C VAL A 39 6.96 -3.23 -4.62
N ARG A 40 8.07 -2.48 -4.70
CA ARG A 40 9.09 -2.45 -3.67
C ARG A 40 9.12 -1.10 -2.98
N ALA A 41 8.30 -0.94 -1.95
CA ALA A 41 8.39 0.21 -1.05
C ALA A 41 9.56 0.01 -0.07
N VAL A 42 10.47 1.00 -0.02
CA VAL A 42 11.67 0.93 0.83
C VAL A 42 11.66 2.11 1.79
N ALA A 43 11.61 1.83 3.09
CA ALA A 43 11.81 2.83 4.12
C ALA A 43 13.31 3.13 4.27
N ARG A 44 13.73 4.38 4.07
CA ARG A 44 15.11 4.83 4.32
C ARG A 44 15.10 6.06 5.20
N ALA A 45 15.49 5.89 6.47
CA ALA A 45 15.60 7.00 7.45
C ALA A 45 14.35 7.91 7.45
N ALA A 46 13.17 7.32 7.39
CA ALA A 46 11.92 8.07 7.39
C ALA A 46 11.80 8.86 8.72
N PRO A 47 11.50 10.17 8.67
CA PRO A 47 11.28 10.94 9.87
C PRO A 47 10.02 10.43 10.57
N VAL A 48 10.19 10.04 11.83
CA VAL A 48 9.09 9.59 12.69
C VAL A 48 9.08 10.43 13.97
N THR A 49 7.93 10.49 14.63
CA THR A 49 7.83 11.15 15.95
C THR A 49 8.62 10.36 16.99
N GLU A 50 9.01 10.99 18.10
CA GLU A 50 9.73 10.30 19.18
C GLU A 50 8.94 9.10 19.72
N ARG A 51 7.61 9.26 19.84
CA ARG A 51 6.72 8.17 20.24
C ARG A 51 6.76 7.01 19.24
N ALA A 52 6.55 7.30 17.95
CA ALA A 52 6.60 6.28 16.90
C ALA A 52 7.98 5.60 16.81
N ALA A 53 9.08 6.32 17.07
CA ALA A 53 10.41 5.73 17.14
C ALA A 53 10.53 4.70 18.25
N ARG A 54 10.08 5.02 19.47
CA ARG A 54 10.11 4.10 20.62
C ARG A 54 9.24 2.86 20.38
N GLU A 55 8.06 3.04 19.79
CA GLU A 55 7.18 1.94 19.40
C GLU A 55 7.84 1.07 18.32
N LEU A 56 8.44 1.68 17.28
CA LEU A 56 9.16 0.96 16.23
C LEU A 56 10.34 0.16 16.76
N GLU A 57 11.09 0.70 17.72
CA GLU A 57 12.21 -0.02 18.35
C GLU A 57 11.70 -1.26 19.10
N HIS A 58 10.56 -1.15 19.78
CA HIS A 58 9.94 -2.26 20.48
C HIS A 58 9.45 -3.35 19.50
N ASP A 59 8.70 -2.97 18.48
CA ASP A 59 8.19 -3.88 17.45
C ASP A 59 9.34 -4.57 16.68
N GLN A 60 10.38 -3.80 16.34
CA GLN A 60 11.59 -4.38 15.73
C GLN A 60 12.27 -5.41 16.62
N ALA A 61 12.35 -5.16 17.94
CA ALA A 61 12.90 -6.11 18.90
C ALA A 61 12.03 -7.36 19.07
N ALA A 62 10.70 -7.23 18.91
CA ALA A 62 9.77 -8.36 18.85
C ALA A 62 9.88 -9.16 17.54
N GLY A 63 10.51 -8.58 16.50
CA GLY A 63 10.77 -9.24 15.22
C GLY A 63 9.64 -9.13 14.20
N GLU A 64 8.64 -8.28 14.47
CA GLU A 64 7.49 -8.04 13.61
C GLU A 64 7.03 -6.59 13.74
N VAL A 65 6.58 -5.98 12.64
CA VAL A 65 6.09 -4.60 12.62
C VAL A 65 4.74 -4.57 11.92
N ALA A 66 3.72 -4.02 12.58
CA ALA A 66 2.43 -3.77 11.97
C ALA A 66 2.43 -2.41 11.27
N VAL A 67 2.11 -2.39 9.98
CA VAL A 67 2.02 -1.17 9.17
C VAL A 67 0.66 -1.07 8.50
N ASP A 68 0.27 0.13 8.13
CA ASP A 68 -0.89 0.36 7.26
C ASP A 68 -0.42 0.63 5.84
N VAL A 69 -1.05 -0.02 4.87
CA VAL A 69 -0.77 0.20 3.46
C VAL A 69 -1.92 0.95 2.83
N ARG A 70 -1.63 2.13 2.28
CA ARG A 70 -2.59 2.93 1.54
C ARG A 70 -2.20 2.97 0.07
N VAL A 71 -3.14 2.66 -0.81
CA VAL A 71 -2.96 2.77 -2.26
C VAL A 71 -3.85 3.87 -2.79
N ARG A 72 -3.31 4.72 -3.65
CA ARG A 72 -4.08 5.74 -4.38
C ARG A 72 -3.88 5.54 -5.87
N ALA A 73 -4.94 5.69 -6.64
CA ALA A 73 -4.85 5.65 -8.10
C ALA A 73 -5.90 6.56 -8.74
N ARG A 74 -5.54 7.15 -9.88
CA ARG A 74 -6.51 7.77 -10.79
C ARG A 74 -6.91 6.76 -11.84
N VAL A 75 -8.21 6.62 -12.08
CA VAL A 75 -8.73 5.58 -12.96
C VAL A 75 -9.79 6.11 -13.90
N TRP A 76 -9.85 5.53 -15.10
CA TRP A 76 -10.93 5.78 -16.04
C TRP A 76 -11.28 4.53 -16.84
N PHE A 77 -12.52 4.49 -17.34
CA PHE A 77 -13.08 3.36 -18.06
C PHE A 77 -13.22 3.71 -19.53
N ARG A 78 -12.94 2.74 -20.41
CA ARG A 78 -13.29 2.79 -21.83
C ARG A 78 -14.29 1.70 -22.13
N VAL A 79 -15.47 2.06 -22.62
CA VAL A 79 -16.54 1.13 -22.98
C VAL A 79 -17.12 1.57 -24.32
N GLY A 80 -17.12 0.68 -25.32
CA GLY A 80 -17.72 0.98 -26.63
C GLY A 80 -17.18 2.24 -27.30
N GLY A 81 -15.89 2.55 -27.15
CA GLY A 81 -15.27 3.76 -27.69
C GLY A 81 -15.39 5.00 -26.80
N VAL A 82 -16.34 5.03 -25.86
CA VAL A 82 -16.56 6.14 -24.94
C VAL A 82 -15.64 6.05 -23.73
N ARG A 83 -15.08 7.19 -23.32
CA ARG A 83 -14.27 7.34 -22.10
C ARG A 83 -15.15 7.89 -20.97
N SER A 84 -15.12 7.28 -19.80
CA SER A 84 -15.78 7.82 -18.60
C SER A 84 -15.07 9.07 -18.08
N ARG A 85 -15.65 9.71 -17.05
CA ARG A 85 -14.89 10.63 -16.19
C ARG A 85 -13.73 9.88 -15.51
N ARG A 86 -12.80 10.66 -14.94
CA ARG A 86 -11.78 10.14 -14.03
C ARG A 86 -12.39 9.93 -12.65
N TYR A 87 -11.92 8.88 -11.98
CA TYR A 87 -12.27 8.53 -10.62
C TYR A 87 -11.00 8.43 -9.79
N SER A 88 -11.12 8.67 -8.50
CA SER A 88 -10.07 8.43 -7.51
C SER A 88 -10.36 7.11 -6.79
N LEU A 89 -9.45 6.16 -6.89
CA LEU A 89 -9.49 4.91 -6.16
C LEU A 89 -8.56 5.01 -4.96
N GLN A 90 -9.05 4.61 -3.80
CA GLN A 90 -8.25 4.46 -2.59
C GLN A 90 -8.44 3.06 -2.05
N ALA A 91 -7.34 2.36 -1.75
CA ALA A 91 -7.35 1.12 -0.99
C ALA A 91 -6.63 1.31 0.34
N PHE A 92 -7.13 0.68 1.39
CA PHE A 92 -6.56 0.72 2.73
C PHE A 92 -6.48 -0.71 3.27
N CYS A 93 -5.29 -1.14 3.65
CA CYS A 93 -5.02 -2.46 4.20
C CYS A 93 -4.43 -2.26 5.60
N SER A 94 -5.17 -2.66 6.63
CA SER A 94 -4.77 -2.45 8.03
C SER A 94 -5.28 -3.59 8.91
N PRO A 95 -4.43 -4.19 9.77
CA PRO A 95 -2.98 -4.06 9.80
C PRO A 95 -2.30 -5.02 8.80
N VAL A 96 -1.16 -4.61 8.24
CA VAL A 96 -0.23 -5.49 7.51
C VAL A 96 0.94 -5.82 8.41
N VAL A 97 1.00 -7.06 8.92
CA VAL A 97 2.09 -7.51 9.79
C VAL A 97 3.28 -7.98 8.95
N VAL A 98 4.41 -7.29 9.12
CA VAL A 98 5.66 -7.57 8.40
C VAL A 98 6.63 -8.27 9.36
N GLY A 99 6.93 -9.53 9.08
CA GLY A 99 7.96 -10.28 9.80
C GLY A 99 9.37 -9.81 9.41
N LEU A 100 10.19 -9.47 10.40
CA LEU A 100 11.58 -9.04 10.23
C LEU A 100 12.57 -10.20 10.36
N THR A 101 12.13 -11.35 10.86
CA THR A 101 12.94 -12.56 10.98
C THR A 101 12.61 -13.56 9.87
N PRO A 102 13.51 -14.49 9.50
CA PRO A 102 13.21 -15.50 8.49
C PRO A 102 12.02 -16.41 8.83
N ALA A 103 11.70 -16.58 10.12
CA ALA A 103 10.55 -17.37 10.55
C ALA A 103 9.25 -16.58 10.32
N SER A 104 9.13 -15.38 10.90
CA SER A 104 7.94 -14.54 10.78
C SER A 104 7.69 -14.07 9.34
N ALA A 105 8.74 -13.82 8.55
CA ALA A 105 8.60 -13.44 7.14
C ALA A 105 7.94 -14.52 6.26
N ARG A 106 8.03 -15.81 6.64
CA ARG A 106 7.41 -16.91 5.89
C ARG A 106 5.92 -17.09 6.17
N GLU A 107 5.42 -16.46 7.22
CA GLU A 107 4.02 -16.60 7.65
C GLU A 107 3.10 -15.63 6.91
N PHE A 108 3.64 -14.55 6.35
CA PHE A 108 2.86 -13.59 5.58
C PHE A 108 2.27 -14.24 4.31
N ARG A 109 0.94 -14.14 4.16
CA ARG A 109 0.21 -14.61 2.97
C ARG A 109 -0.33 -13.43 2.16
N GLU A 110 -1.38 -12.83 2.67
CA GLU A 110 -2.09 -11.70 2.06
C GLU A 110 -2.93 -11.00 3.12
N VAL A 111 -3.25 -9.73 2.88
CA VAL A 111 -4.17 -8.94 3.70
C VAL A 111 -5.20 -8.32 2.76
N PRO A 112 -6.50 -8.58 2.95
CA PRO A 112 -7.53 -7.92 2.16
C PRO A 112 -7.56 -6.42 2.48
N CYS A 113 -7.87 -5.61 1.48
CA CYS A 113 -7.93 -4.15 1.63
C CYS A 113 -9.35 -3.65 1.40
N ASP A 114 -9.76 -2.66 2.17
CA ASP A 114 -10.99 -1.92 1.92
C ASP A 114 -10.77 -0.95 0.76
N VAL A 115 -11.71 -0.94 -0.19
CA VAL A 115 -11.59 -0.15 -1.43
C VAL A 115 -12.74 0.86 -1.53
N ALA A 116 -12.37 2.12 -1.72
CA ALA A 116 -13.29 3.22 -1.99
C ALA A 116 -13.02 3.83 -3.38
N ILE A 117 -14.08 4.26 -4.05
CA ILE A 117 -14.01 4.95 -5.34
C ILE A 117 -14.88 6.23 -5.31
N SER A 118 -14.34 7.35 -5.79
CA SER A 118 -15.05 8.64 -5.90
C SER A 118 -14.90 9.31 -7.27
#